data_AF-A0A538QN34-F1
#
_entry.id   AF-A0A538QN34-F1
#
_cell.length_a   1.000
_cell.length_b   1.000
_cell.length_c   1.000
_cell.angle_alpha   90.00
_cell.angle_beta   90.00
_cell.angle_gamma   90.00
#
_symmetry.space_group_name_H-M   'P 1'
#
loop_
_entity.id
_entity.type
_entity.pdbx_description
1 polymer ?
#
loop_
_entity_poly.entity_id
_entity_poly.type
_entity_poly.pdbx_seq_one_letter_code
_entity_poly.pdbx_strand_id
1 'polypeptide(L)'
;MIQLGHLIYLARELQRLLPAHDLAIVRVRVTLIDVAELLRYPPSGLPEINVGQLGSRRIPLADGSSLHVHFFRGYIEAHIDATDPSRDPVAHVVEVTHVGLAALAGATVAALTGSWLPILLVTALGAGAPSQRRRVFVLGRDAAGLTLHHGAEVPVRRNTRGRYAPVRRAPW
;
A
#
# COMPACT_ATOMS: atom_id res chain seq x y z
N MET A 1 0.92 -22.31 -11.20
CA MET A 1 1.04 -21.54 -9.94
C MET A 1 1.84 -20.29 -10.27
N ILE A 2 1.45 -19.13 -9.74
CA ILE A 2 2.12 -17.86 -9.99
C ILE A 2 3.35 -17.80 -9.07
N GLN A 3 4.53 -17.65 -9.67
CA GLN A 3 5.77 -17.44 -8.93
C GLN A 3 5.93 -15.96 -8.56
N LEU A 4 6.74 -15.66 -7.54
CA LEU A 4 7.00 -14.30 -7.09
C LEU A 4 7.50 -13.39 -8.22
N GLY A 5 8.40 -13.88 -9.08
CA GLY A 5 8.92 -13.12 -10.22
C GLY A 5 7.83 -12.63 -11.18
N HIS A 6 6.80 -13.44 -11.44
CA HIS A 6 5.66 -13.05 -12.27
C HIS A 6 4.83 -11.93 -11.62
N LEU A 7 4.64 -12.00 -10.31
CA LEU A 7 3.91 -10.98 -9.55
C LEU A 7 4.65 -9.64 -9.55
N ILE A 8 5.97 -9.67 -9.35
CA ILE A 8 6.83 -8.48 -9.41
C ILE A 8 6.76 -7.84 -10.80
N TYR A 9 6.93 -8.64 -11.86
CA TYR A 9 6.84 -8.18 -13.24
C TYR A 9 5.50 -7.52 -13.53
N LEU A 10 4.40 -8.20 -13.19
CA LEU A 10 3.05 -7.68 -13.40
C LEU A 10 2.78 -6.39 -12.63
N ALA A 11 3.17 -6.32 -11.35
CA ALA A 11 2.99 -5.12 -10.54
C ALA A 11 3.75 -3.92 -11.11
N ARG A 12 4.98 -4.14 -11.61
CA ARG A 12 5.78 -3.10 -12.27
C ARG A 12 5.17 -2.62 -13.58
N GLU A 13 4.74 -3.54 -14.45
CA GLU A 13 4.11 -3.18 -15.71
C GLU A 13 2.82 -2.39 -15.48
N LEU A 14 1.98 -2.83 -14.54
CA LEU A 14 0.77 -2.09 -14.18
C LEU A 14 1.09 -0.71 -13.62
N GLN A 15 2.09 -0.59 -12.74
CA GLN A 15 2.48 0.70 -12.18
C GLN A 15 3.01 1.66 -13.25
N ARG A 16 3.73 1.17 -14.27
CA ARG A 16 4.21 1.97 -15.41
C ARG A 16 3.09 2.52 -16.28
N LEU A 17 1.98 1.80 -16.38
CA LEU A 17 0.82 2.17 -17.21
C LEU A 17 -0.12 3.17 -16.50
N LEU A 18 0.04 3.37 -15.19
CA LEU A 18 -0.78 4.27 -14.41
C LEU A 18 -0.15 5.66 -14.26
N PRO A 19 -0.96 6.70 -14.01
CA PRO A 19 -0.44 7.99 -13.59
C PRO A 19 0.39 7.87 -12.30
N ALA A 20 1.39 8.74 -12.12
CA ALA A 20 2.28 8.71 -10.95
C ALA A 20 1.56 8.89 -9.59
N HIS A 21 0.33 9.42 -9.60
CA HIS A 21 -0.49 9.59 -8.41
C HIS A 21 -1.41 8.37 -8.12
N ASP A 22 -1.35 7.34 -8.95
CA ASP A 22 -2.09 6.10 -8.79
C ASP A 22 -1.14 4.96 -8.41
N LEU A 23 -1.56 4.10 -7.48
CA LEU A 23 -0.82 2.92 -7.04
C LEU A 23 -1.50 1.65 -7.59
N ALA A 24 -0.76 0.86 -8.36
CA ALA A 24 -1.20 -0.45 -8.84
C ALA A 24 -1.14 -1.48 -7.70
N ILE A 25 -2.29 -2.09 -7.37
CA ILE A 25 -2.39 -3.18 -6.41
C ILE A 25 -2.85 -4.43 -7.13
N VAL A 26 -2.04 -5.48 -7.12
CA VAL A 26 -2.38 -6.78 -7.67
C VAL A 26 -2.97 -7.65 -6.56
N ARG A 27 -4.25 -7.98 -6.67
CA ARG A 27 -4.95 -8.91 -5.78
C ARG A 27 -4.92 -10.31 -6.38
N VAL A 28 -4.43 -11.28 -5.62
CA VAL A 28 -4.28 -12.68 -6.06
C VAL A 28 -4.88 -13.62 -5.02
N ARG A 29 -5.66 -14.62 -5.43
CA ARG A 29 -6.10 -15.69 -4.52
C ARG A 29 -4.89 -16.48 -4.02
N VAL A 30 -4.85 -16.81 -2.73
CA VAL A 30 -3.71 -17.56 -2.14
C VAL A 30 -3.51 -18.93 -2.80
N THR A 31 -4.56 -19.54 -3.36
CA THR A 31 -4.47 -20.82 -4.08
C THR A 31 -3.78 -20.72 -5.44
N LEU A 32 -3.61 -19.51 -5.98
CA LEU A 32 -2.99 -19.29 -7.28
C LEU A 32 -1.51 -18.94 -7.20
N ILE A 33 -1.01 -18.56 -6.02
CA ILE A 33 0.37 -18.10 -5.82
C ILE A 33 1.19 -19.10 -5.01
N ASP A 34 2.49 -19.17 -5.29
CA ASP A 34 3.44 -19.90 -4.44
C ASP A 34 3.65 -19.16 -3.12
N VAL A 35 2.80 -19.48 -2.14
CA VAL A 35 2.87 -18.89 -0.79
C VAL A 35 4.16 -19.32 -0.07
N ALA A 36 4.70 -20.50 -0.36
CA ALA A 36 5.91 -20.98 0.30
C ALA A 36 7.12 -20.08 -0.03
N GLU A 37 7.21 -19.60 -1.26
CA GLU A 37 8.21 -18.61 -1.67
C GLU A 37 8.07 -17.29 -0.89
N LEU A 38 6.85 -16.77 -0.74
CA LEU A 38 6.58 -15.55 0.02
C LEU A 38 6.93 -15.68 1.51
N LEU A 39 6.70 -16.85 2.11
CA LEU A 39 6.96 -17.08 3.52
C LEU A 39 8.45 -17.13 3.88
N ARG A 40 9.36 -17.23 2.90
CA ARG A 40 10.82 -17.18 3.13
C ARG A 40 11.31 -15.82 3.60
N TYR A 41 10.58 -14.76 3.28
CA TYR A 41 10.91 -13.39 3.68
C TYR A 41 10.33 -13.10 5.06
N PRO A 42 11.00 -12.39 5.98
CA PRO A 42 10.45 -12.11 7.31
C PRO A 42 9.19 -11.23 7.25
N PRO A 43 8.31 -11.29 8.26
CA PRO A 43 7.22 -10.32 8.43
C PRO A 43 7.78 -8.90 8.53
N SER A 44 7.04 -7.90 8.04
CA SER A 44 7.51 -6.51 7.96
C SER A 44 7.73 -5.84 9.33
N GLY A 45 7.28 -6.45 10.43
CA GLY A 45 7.39 -5.91 11.79
C GLY A 45 6.57 -4.63 12.04
N LEU A 46 5.99 -4.04 11.00
CA LEU A 46 5.16 -2.84 11.10
C LEU A 46 3.73 -3.21 11.51
N PRO A 47 3.08 -2.38 12.33
CA PRO A 47 1.70 -2.61 12.74
C PRO A 47 0.75 -2.58 11.54
N GLU A 48 -0.20 -3.51 11.53
CA GLU A 48 -1.17 -3.65 10.46
C GLU A 48 -2.22 -2.54 10.52
N ILE A 49 -2.30 -1.74 9.46
CA ILE A 49 -3.21 -0.59 9.38
C ILE A 49 -4.53 -0.90 8.64
N ASN A 50 -4.57 -1.98 7.86
CA ASN A 50 -5.74 -2.34 7.06
C ASN A 50 -6.66 -3.31 7.83
N VAL A 51 -7.96 -3.05 7.83
CA VAL A 51 -8.96 -3.91 8.47
C VAL A 51 -8.98 -5.28 7.78
N GLY A 52 -8.82 -6.35 8.57
CA GLY A 52 -8.85 -7.73 8.06
C GLY A 52 -7.54 -8.25 7.46
N GLN A 53 -6.48 -7.44 7.50
CA GLN A 53 -5.13 -7.91 7.22
C GLN A 53 -4.71 -8.92 8.30
N LEU A 54 -3.90 -9.91 7.92
CA LEU A 54 -3.34 -10.96 8.78
C LEU A 54 -1.82 -10.84 8.93
N GLY A 55 -1.20 -9.99 8.11
CA GLY A 55 0.24 -9.79 8.05
C GLY A 55 0.65 -9.02 6.81
N SER A 56 1.88 -8.53 6.79
CA SER A 56 2.53 -8.13 5.54
C SER A 56 3.99 -8.54 5.51
N ARG A 57 4.52 -8.64 4.29
CA ARG A 57 5.94 -8.91 4.00
C ARG A 57 6.43 -7.90 2.97
N ARG A 58 7.70 -7.53 3.06
CA ARG A 58 8.37 -6.73 2.04
C ARG A 58 9.53 -7.52 1.46
N ILE A 59 9.59 -7.57 0.15
CA ILE A 59 10.65 -8.23 -0.59
C ILE A 59 11.51 -7.14 -1.25
N PRO A 60 12.78 -6.97 -0.85
CA PRO A 60 13.67 -5.99 -1.45
C PRO A 60 13.91 -6.33 -2.92
N LEU A 61 13.92 -5.32 -3.78
CA LEU A 61 14.22 -5.46 -5.20
C LEU A 61 15.60 -4.85 -5.52
N ALA A 62 16.19 -5.26 -6.65
CA ALA A 62 17.54 -4.85 -7.02
C ALA A 62 17.69 -3.33 -7.23
N ASP A 63 16.62 -2.66 -7.65
CA ASP A 63 16.55 -1.22 -7.93
C ASP A 63 16.29 -0.35 -6.68
N GLY A 64 16.23 -0.95 -5.48
CA GLY A 64 15.96 -0.22 -4.23
C GLY A 64 14.48 -0.05 -3.90
N SER A 65 13.58 -0.43 -4.82
CA SER A 65 12.15 -0.56 -4.52
C SER A 65 11.88 -1.84 -3.70
N SER A 66 10.64 -2.02 -3.23
CA SER A 66 10.24 -3.28 -2.60
C SER A 66 8.86 -3.74 -3.05
N LEU A 67 8.69 -5.07 -3.22
CA LEU A 67 7.35 -5.64 -3.35
C LEU A 67 6.75 -5.78 -1.95
N HIS A 68 5.71 -5.02 -1.67
CA HIS A 68 4.97 -5.08 -0.43
C HIS A 68 3.73 -5.96 -0.62
N VAL A 69 3.65 -7.03 0.17
CA VAL A 69 2.57 -8.03 0.10
C VAL A 69 1.78 -8.02 1.41
N HIS A 70 0.49 -7.74 1.30
CA HIS A 70 -0.49 -7.83 2.38
C HIS A 70 -1.24 -9.16 2.31
N PHE A 71 -1.33 -9.85 3.44
CA PHE A 71 -2.03 -11.12 3.56
C PHE A 71 -3.44 -10.89 4.13
N PHE A 72 -4.44 -11.47 3.48
CA PHE A 72 -5.83 -11.48 3.92
C PHE A 72 -6.36 -12.91 3.93
N ARG A 73 -7.56 -13.11 4.49
CA ARG A 73 -8.21 -14.43 4.45
C ARG A 73 -8.61 -14.80 3.02
N GLY A 74 -7.82 -15.66 2.38
CA GLY A 74 -8.11 -16.23 1.05
C GLY A 74 -7.48 -15.49 -0.14
N TYR A 75 -6.80 -14.37 0.08
CA TYR A 75 -6.10 -13.64 -0.97
C TYR A 75 -4.93 -12.84 -0.41
N ILE A 76 -4.07 -12.36 -1.31
CA ILE A 76 -3.04 -11.36 -1.04
C ILE A 76 -3.29 -10.11 -1.88
N GLU A 77 -2.75 -8.99 -1.43
CA GLU A 77 -2.62 -7.77 -2.22
C GLU A 77 -1.14 -7.39 -2.29
N ALA A 78 -0.61 -7.17 -3.49
CA ALA A 78 0.79 -6.82 -3.69
C ALA A 78 0.93 -5.53 -4.49
N HIS A 79 1.87 -4.68 -4.12
CA HIS A 79 2.25 -3.48 -4.86
C HIS A 79 3.75 -3.20 -4.71
N ILE A 80 4.28 -2.34 -5.56
CA ILE A 80 5.67 -1.89 -5.49
C ILE A 80 5.72 -0.59 -4.69
N ASP A 81 6.37 -0.62 -3.53
CA ASP A 81 6.75 0.59 -2.80
C ASP A 81 7.95 1.21 -3.53
N ALA A 82 7.90 2.53 -3.80
CA ALA A 82 8.98 3.24 -4.48
C ALA A 82 10.30 3.15 -3.70
N THR A 83 10.20 3.07 -2.37
CA THR A 83 11.32 2.98 -1.46
C THR A 83 11.23 1.73 -0.59
N ASP A 84 12.31 0.96 -0.50
CA ASP A 84 12.43 -0.09 0.51
C ASP A 84 12.78 0.51 1.90
N PRO A 85 11.89 0.39 2.90
CA PRO A 85 12.14 0.91 4.26
C PRO A 85 13.33 0.27 4.98
N SER A 86 13.72 -0.94 4.61
CA SER A 86 14.86 -1.61 5.22
C SER A 86 16.20 -1.05 4.73
N ARG A 87 16.20 -0.47 3.52
CA ARG A 87 17.37 0.18 2.91
C ARG A 87 17.41 1.67 3.19
N ASP A 88 16.26 2.33 3.10
CA ASP A 88 16.12 3.77 3.38
C ASP A 88 14.91 4.03 4.30
N PRO A 89 15.08 3.82 5.62
CA PRO A 89 14.02 4.06 6.58
C PRO A 89 13.63 5.54 6.65
N VAL A 90 14.54 6.46 6.31
CA VAL A 90 14.26 7.91 6.36
C VAL A 90 13.37 8.31 5.20
N ALA A 91 13.68 7.91 3.97
CA ALA A 91 12.83 8.19 2.82
C ALA A 91 11.46 7.51 2.95
N HIS A 92 11.40 6.27 3.48
CA HIS A 92 10.12 5.64 3.80
C HIS A 92 9.32 6.41 4.85
N VAL A 93 9.97 6.87 5.92
CA VAL A 93 9.32 7.73 6.92
C VAL A 93 8.82 8.98 6.24
N VAL A 94 9.62 9.70 5.43
CA VAL A 94 9.16 10.88 4.70
C VAL A 94 7.93 10.56 3.84
N GLU A 95 7.96 9.48 3.06
CA GLU A 95 6.86 9.03 2.18
C GLU A 95 5.58 8.71 2.97
N VAL A 96 5.70 7.99 4.10
CA VAL A 96 4.58 7.61 4.97
C VAL A 96 4.10 8.76 5.85
N THR A 97 4.99 9.69 6.21
CA THR A 97 4.76 10.73 7.21
C THR A 97 4.44 12.11 6.66
N HIS A 98 4.28 12.24 5.33
CA HIS A 98 3.58 13.38 4.72
C HIS A 98 2.22 13.68 5.39
N VAL A 99 1.62 12.74 6.13
CA VAL A 99 0.37 12.96 6.90
C VAL A 99 0.57 12.91 8.43
N GLY A 100 1.59 12.24 8.96
CA GLY A 100 1.71 11.87 10.38
C GLY A 100 2.72 12.66 11.21
N LEU A 101 4.00 12.64 10.81
CA LEU A 101 5.04 13.45 11.48
C LEU A 101 4.88 14.93 11.15
N ALA A 102 4.27 15.26 10.02
CA ALA A 102 3.85 16.61 9.74
C ALA A 102 2.93 17.13 10.88
N ALA A 103 1.87 16.38 11.23
CA ALA A 103 0.97 16.76 12.31
C ALA A 103 1.66 16.78 13.69
N LEU A 104 2.57 15.84 13.95
CA LEU A 104 3.30 15.74 15.22
C LEU A 104 4.39 16.82 15.37
N ALA A 105 5.18 17.08 14.33
CA ALA A 105 6.15 18.17 14.27
C ALA A 105 5.44 19.53 14.28
N GLY A 106 4.32 19.68 13.56
CA GLY A 106 3.47 20.86 13.64
C GLY A 106 2.94 21.10 15.04
N ALA A 107 2.48 20.05 15.74
CA ALA A 107 2.03 20.12 17.12
C ALA A 107 3.17 20.47 18.09
N THR A 108 4.36 19.90 17.93
CA THR A 108 5.55 20.22 18.74
C THR A 108 6.02 21.65 18.53
N VAL A 109 6.11 22.12 17.28
CA VAL A 109 6.49 23.51 16.96
C VAL A 109 5.44 24.49 17.48
N ALA A 110 4.16 24.16 17.40
CA ALA A 110 3.10 25.00 17.97
C ALA A 110 3.13 25.06 19.49
N ALA A 111 3.43 23.94 20.16
CA ALA A 111 3.62 23.91 21.61
C ALA A 111 4.82 24.77 22.05
N LEU A 112 5.91 24.78 21.26
CA LEU A 112 7.12 25.55 21.57
C LEU A 112 7.00 27.05 21.24
N THR A 113 6.23 27.41 20.21
CA THR A 113 6.10 28.80 19.75
C THR A 113 4.84 29.50 20.29
N GLY A 114 3.94 28.76 20.97
CA GLY A 114 2.62 29.26 21.39
C GLY A 114 1.69 29.61 20.21
N SER A 115 2.10 29.29 18.99
CA SER A 115 1.42 29.67 17.75
C SER A 115 0.79 28.45 17.09
N TRP A 116 -0.47 28.57 16.70
CA TRP A 116 -1.22 27.53 15.97
C TRP A 116 -0.94 27.54 14.46
N LEU A 117 -0.24 28.56 13.94
CA LEU A 117 0.07 28.68 12.51
C LEU A 117 0.85 27.48 11.94
N PRO A 118 1.89 26.96 12.61
CA PRO A 118 2.63 25.77 12.14
C PRO A 118 1.76 24.52 12.04
N ILE A 119 0.80 24.32 12.95
CA ILE A 119 -0.16 23.21 12.85
C ILE A 119 -1.00 23.37 11.58
N LEU A 120 -1.52 24.56 11.30
CA LEU A 120 -2.33 24.78 10.10
C LEU A 120 -1.53 24.62 8.82
N LEU A 121 -0.30 25.12 8.77
CA LEU A 121 0.54 25.04 7.58
C LEU A 121 0.88 23.58 7.27
N VAL A 122 1.19 22.80 8.30
CA VAL A 122 1.54 21.40 8.13
C VAL A 122 0.31 20.51 7.90
N THR A 123 -0.83 20.84 8.52
CA THR A 123 -2.11 20.18 8.23
C THR A 123 -2.57 20.50 6.81
N ALA A 124 -2.36 21.73 6.31
CA ALA A 124 -2.67 22.12 4.93
C ALA A 124 -1.76 21.40 3.93
N LEU A 125 -0.46 21.28 4.22
CA LEU A 125 0.48 20.52 3.39
C LEU A 125 0.15 19.02 3.39
N GLY A 126 -0.17 18.43 4.55
CA GLY A 126 -0.56 17.03 4.68
C GLY A 126 -1.95 16.72 4.13
N ALA A 127 -2.87 17.69 4.11
CA ALA A 127 -4.18 17.59 3.45
C ALA A 127 -4.08 17.76 1.93
N GLY A 128 -3.06 18.47 1.45
CA GLY A 128 -2.76 18.67 0.04
C GLY A 128 -1.92 17.56 -0.59
N ALA A 129 -1.22 16.76 0.23
CA ALA A 129 -0.51 15.57 -0.25
C ALA A 129 -1.54 14.57 -0.80
N PRO A 130 -1.58 14.33 -2.13
CA PRO A 130 -2.60 13.49 -2.71
C PRO A 130 -2.45 12.09 -2.13
N SER A 131 -3.48 11.61 -1.45
CA SER A 131 -3.60 10.19 -1.14
C SER A 131 -3.52 9.44 -2.47
N GLN A 132 -2.48 8.64 -2.68
CA GLN A 132 -2.35 7.87 -3.91
C GLN A 132 -3.64 7.09 -4.16
N ARG A 133 -4.22 7.24 -5.36
CA ARG A 133 -5.45 6.52 -5.69
C ARG A 133 -5.07 5.07 -5.93
N ARG A 134 -5.75 4.15 -5.25
CA ARG A 134 -5.47 2.71 -5.38
C ARG A 134 -6.23 2.12 -6.55
N ARG A 135 -5.51 1.54 -7.52
CA ARG A 135 -6.06 0.80 -8.66
C ARG A 135 -5.87 -0.69 -8.41
N VAL A 136 -6.95 -1.40 -8.13
CA VAL A 136 -6.89 -2.83 -7.81
C VAL A 136 -7.10 -3.66 -9.05
N PHE A 137 -6.15 -4.54 -9.37
CA PHE A 137 -6.23 -5.51 -10.45
C PHE A 137 -6.33 -6.90 -9.85
N VAL A 138 -7.38 -7.64 -10.20
CA VAL A 138 -7.63 -8.99 -9.68
C VAL A 138 -7.09 -10.00 -10.67
N LEU A 139 -6.10 -10.76 -10.25
CA LEU A 139 -5.54 -11.88 -11.00
C LEU A 139 -6.32 -13.15 -10.67
N GLY A 140 -7.05 -13.65 -11.66
CA GLY A 140 -7.86 -14.86 -11.61
C GLY A 140 -7.33 -15.97 -12.50
N ARG A 141 -8.04 -17.10 -12.50
CA ARG A 141 -7.85 -18.19 -13.44
C ARG A 141 -9.21 -18.64 -13.94
N ASP A 142 -9.36 -18.75 -15.25
CA ASP A 142 -10.55 -19.25 -15.92
C ASP A 142 -10.21 -20.47 -16.81
N ALA A 143 -11.14 -20.86 -17.69
CA ALA A 143 -10.95 -21.97 -18.62
C ALA A 143 -9.88 -21.70 -19.69
N ALA A 144 -9.62 -20.44 -20.02
CA ALA A 144 -8.64 -20.03 -21.03
C ALA A 144 -7.23 -19.84 -20.43
N GLY A 145 -7.12 -19.61 -19.12
CA GLY A 145 -5.83 -19.49 -18.44
C GLY A 145 -5.87 -18.49 -17.29
N LEU A 146 -4.78 -17.74 -17.11
CA LEU A 146 -4.73 -16.64 -16.16
C LEU A 146 -5.37 -15.40 -16.78
N THR A 147 -6.23 -14.74 -16.00
CA THR A 147 -6.91 -13.51 -16.43
C THR A 147 -6.66 -12.38 -15.46
N LEU A 148 -6.53 -11.16 -15.99
CA LEU A 148 -6.40 -9.95 -15.20
C LEU A 148 -7.64 -9.09 -15.40
N HIS A 149 -8.36 -8.82 -14.32
CA HIS A 149 -9.54 -7.96 -14.34
C HIS A 149 -9.22 -6.68 -13.57
N HIS A 150 -9.55 -5.52 -14.13
CA HIS A 150 -9.54 -4.29 -13.34
C HIS A 150 -10.71 -4.37 -12.35
N GLY A 151 -10.40 -4.48 -11.06
CA GLY A 151 -11.41 -4.43 -10.01
C GLY A 151 -12.04 -3.04 -10.01
N ALA A 152 -13.37 -2.97 -9.81
CA ALA A 152 -14.03 -1.69 -9.64
C ALA A 152 -13.26 -0.87 -8.58
N GLU A 153 -13.00 0.41 -8.87
CA GLU A 153 -12.44 1.34 -7.89
C GLU A 153 -13.21 1.14 -6.59
N VAL A 154 -12.55 0.69 -5.53
CA VAL A 154 -13.18 0.65 -4.21
C VAL A 154 -12.96 2.03 -3.63
N PRO A 155 -13.95 2.95 -3.65
CA PRO A 155 -13.80 4.21 -2.96
C PRO A 155 -13.52 3.89 -1.49
N VAL A 156 -12.36 4.34 -1.01
CA VAL A 156 -11.96 4.15 0.38
C VAL A 156 -12.23 5.47 1.08
N ARG A 157 -13.19 5.49 2.00
CA ARG A 157 -13.49 6.70 2.78
C ARG A 157 -12.73 6.61 4.08
N ARG A 158 -11.98 7.67 4.40
CA ARG A 158 -11.36 7.83 5.72
C ARG A 158 -12.49 7.98 6.74
N ASN A 159 -12.59 7.07 7.70
CA ASN A 159 -13.57 7.20 8.78
C ASN A 159 -13.13 8.29 9.77
N THR A 160 -14.03 8.66 10.67
CA THR A 160 -13.80 9.68 11.71
C THR A 160 -12.63 9.36 12.65
N ARG A 161 -12.16 8.10 12.67
CA ARG A 161 -10.98 7.65 13.44
C ARG A 161 -9.69 7.64 12.60
N GLY A 162 -9.70 8.25 11.42
CA GLY A 162 -8.54 8.32 10.53
C GLY A 162 -8.22 7.01 9.81
N ARG A 163 -9.03 5.95 9.95
CA ARG A 163 -8.81 4.65 9.31
C ARG A 163 -9.50 4.59 7.96
N TYR A 164 -8.84 3.99 6.99
CA TYR A 164 -9.41 3.72 5.69
C TYR A 164 -10.31 2.49 5.76
N ALA A 165 -11.60 2.65 5.44
CA ALA A 165 -12.55 1.55 5.33
C ALA A 165 -13.11 1.49 3.91
N PRO A 166 -13.22 0.30 3.30
CA PRO A 166 -13.91 0.17 2.02
C PRO A 166 -15.36 0.60 2.19
N VAL A 167 -15.87 1.45 1.30
CA VAL A 167 -17.31 1.73 1.22
C VAL A 167 -17.97 0.41 0.85
N ARG A 168 -18.66 -0.23 1.81
CA ARG A 168 -19.30 -1.54 1.65
C ARG A 168 -20.05 -1.61 0.32
N ARG A 169 -19.67 -2.52 -0.57
CA ARG A 169 -20.58 -3.07 -1.59
C ARG A 169 -20.39 -4.57 -1.82
N ALA A 170 -21.55 -5.15 -2.11
CA ALA A 170 -22.03 -6.49 -2.45
C ALA A 170 -21.12 -7.72 -2.21
N PRO A 171 -21.69 -8.83 -1.70
CA PRO A 171 -21.00 -10.11 -1.61
C PRO A 171 -20.64 -10.60 -3.02
N TRP A 172 -19.39 -11.07 -3.15
CA TRP A 172 -18.87 -11.83 -4.27
C TRP A 172 -18.98 -13.31 -3.93
#